data_AF-A0A848ZUB5-F1
#
_entry.id   AF-A0A848ZUB5-F1
#
_cell.length_a   1.000
_cell.length_b   1.000
_cell.length_c   1.000
_cell.angle_alpha   90.00
_cell.angle_beta   90.00
_cell.angle_gamma   90.00
#
_symmetry.space_group_name_H-M   'P 1'
#
loop_
_entity.id
_entity.type
_entity.pdbx_description
1 polymer ?
#
loop_
_entity_poly.entity_id
_entity_poly.type
_entity_poly.pdbx_seq_one_letter_code
_entity_poly.pdbx_strand_id
1 'polypeptide(L)' 'MKTKRTFYLALIVVGVVIASLGEKYMQEEYALSIGFAMMMLGLYKTTQLWSNDKLEDKEKEDN' A
#
# COMPACT_ATOMS: atom_id res chain seq x y z
N MET A 1 -5.75 -2.42 -16.79
CA MET A 1 -5.21 -1.33 -15.94
C MET A 1 -5.89 -1.18 -14.57
N LYS A 2 -7.06 -1.78 -14.28
CA LYS A 2 -7.78 -1.58 -12.98
C LYS A 2 -7.27 -2.44 -11.81
N THR A 3 -6.66 -3.60 -12.08
CA THR A 3 -6.28 -4.60 -11.06
C THR A 3 -5.10 -4.19 -10.18
N LYS A 4 -4.17 -3.39 -10.70
CA LYS A 4 -2.96 -2.98 -9.94
C LYS A 4 -3.31 -2.07 -8.75
N ARG A 5 -4.30 -1.19 -8.91
CA ARG A 5 -4.71 -0.24 -7.87
C ARG A 5 -5.45 -0.92 -6.72
N THR A 6 -6.31 -1.90 -7.04
CA THR A 6 -7.01 -2.74 -6.04
C THR A 6 -6.03 -3.58 -5.22
N PHE A 7 -4.94 -4.06 -5.83
CA PHE A 7 -3.92 -4.84 -5.14
C PHE A 7 -3.22 -4.04 -4.03
N TYR A 8 -2.86 -2.78 -4.28
CA TYR A 8 -2.22 -1.94 -3.26
C TYR A 8 -3.18 -1.52 -2.13
N LEU A 9 -4.45 -1.29 -2.45
CA LEU A 9 -5.49 -1.09 -1.44
C LEU A 9 -5.65 -2.32 -0.54
N ALA A 10 -5.66 -3.52 -1.12
CA ALA A 10 -5.68 -4.76 -0.34
C ALA A 10 -4.44 -4.89 0.56
N LEU A 11 -3.28 -4.45 0.09
CA LEU A 11 -2.02 -4.48 0.85
C LEU A 11 -2.06 -3.55 2.09
N ILE A 12 -2.68 -2.37 1.95
CA ILE A 12 -2.91 -1.45 3.07
C ILE A 12 -3.88 -2.05 4.10
N VAL A 13 -4.99 -2.65 3.62
CA VAL A 13 -5.97 -3.29 4.50
C VAL A 13 -5.32 -4.45 5.28
N VAL A 14 -4.51 -5.27 4.61
CA VAL A 14 -3.77 -6.36 5.27
C VAL A 14 -2.80 -5.81 6.32
N GLY A 15 -2.09 -4.70 6.05
CA GLY A 15 -1.23 -4.06 7.04
C GLY A 15 -1.96 -3.58 8.29
N VAL A 16 -3.16 -2.99 8.13
CA VAL A 16 -4.02 -2.55 9.25
C VAL A 16 -4.55 -3.75 10.05
N VAL A 17 -4.95 -4.82 9.37
CA VAL A 17 -5.42 -6.06 9.99
C VAL A 17 -4.31 -6.71 10.80
N ILE A 18 -3.08 -6.74 10.29
CA ILE A 18 -1.92 -7.28 11.03
C ILE A 18 -1.58 -6.42 12.24
N ALA A 19 -1.58 -5.09 12.10
CA ALA A 19 -1.31 -4.17 13.19
C ALA A 19 -2.35 -4.29 14.33
N SER A 20 -3.61 -4.58 14.00
CA SER A 20 -4.72 -4.68 14.96
C SER A 20 -4.91 -6.08 15.57
N LEU A 21 -4.61 -7.15 14.83
CA LEU A 21 -4.68 -8.54 15.33
C LEU A 21 -3.39 -9.02 15.99
N GLY A 22 -2.32 -8.26 15.81
CA GLY A 22 -1.00 -8.63 16.31
C GLY A 22 -0.93 -8.77 17.82
N GLU A 23 -1.73 -8.01 18.58
CA GLU A 23 -1.86 -8.12 20.03
C GLU A 23 -2.26 -9.54 20.49
N LYS A 24 -2.98 -10.30 19.64
CA LYS A 24 -3.48 -11.63 19.95
C LYS A 24 -2.55 -12.78 19.52
N TYR A 25 -1.67 -12.56 18.55
CA TYR A 25 -0.86 -13.62 17.93
C TYR A 25 0.67 -13.41 18.03
N MET A 26 1.14 -12.20 18.33
CA MET A 26 2.57 -11.86 18.43
C MET A 26 2.84 -10.84 19.54
N GLN A 27 4.11 -10.64 19.90
CA GLN A 27 4.46 -9.51 20.76
C GLN A 27 4.03 -8.21 20.09
N GLU A 28 3.24 -7.42 20.83
CA GLU A 28 2.57 -6.21 20.37
C GLU A 28 3.52 -5.26 19.62
N GLU A 29 4.73 -5.09 20.12
CA GLU A 29 5.78 -4.24 19.54
C GLU A 29 6.19 -4.68 18.12
N TYR A 30 6.31 -5.99 17.88
CA TYR A 30 6.66 -6.53 16.57
C TYR A 30 5.50 -6.43 15.59
N ALA A 31 4.27 -6.65 16.06
CA ALA A 31 3.10 -6.49 15.22
C ALA A 31 2.92 -5.04 14.77
N LEU A 32 3.13 -4.09 15.68
CA LEU A 32 2.98 -2.68 15.42
C LEU A 32 4.04 -2.21 14.41
N SER A 33 5.30 -2.61 14.60
CA SER A 33 6.40 -2.27 13.69
C SER A 33 6.28 -2.92 12.31
N ILE A 34 5.90 -4.20 12.23
CA ILE A 34 5.64 -4.89 10.95
C ILE A 34 4.43 -4.28 10.23
N GLY A 35 3.35 -4.02 10.96
CA GLY A 35 2.14 -3.38 10.44
C GLY A 35 2.44 -2.01 9.86
N PHE A 36 3.21 -1.18 10.58
CA PHE A 36 3.61 0.15 10.11
C PHE A 36 4.51 0.09 8.88
N ALA A 37 5.49 -0.83 8.86
CA ALA A 37 6.37 -1.02 7.69
C ALA A 37 5.59 -1.47 6.45
N MET A 38 4.65 -2.41 6.59
CA MET A 38 3.76 -2.84 5.51
C MET A 38 2.85 -1.71 5.03
N MET A 39 2.28 -0.94 5.97
CA MET A 39 1.42 0.19 5.63
C MET A 39 2.19 1.27 4.86
N MET A 40 3.41 1.59 5.30
CA MET A 40 4.27 2.57 4.64
C MET A 40 4.72 2.10 3.24
N LEU A 41 5.01 0.81 3.08
CA LEU A 41 5.26 0.20 1.76
C LEU A 41 4.04 0.26 0.85
N GLY A 42 2.84 -0.04 1.37
CA GLY A 42 1.59 0.05 0.63
C GLY A 42 1.29 1.47 0.15
N LEU A 43 1.49 2.46 1.02
CA LEU A 43 1.35 3.88 0.69
C LEU A 43 2.40 4.31 -0.35
N TYR A 44 3.67 3.95 -0.16
CA TYR A 44 4.74 4.29 -1.10
C TYR A 44 4.45 3.78 -2.51
N LYS A 45 4.09 2.50 -2.65
CA LYS A 45 3.74 1.93 -3.97
C LYS A 45 2.45 2.54 -4.55
N THR A 46 1.47 2.87 -3.71
CA THR A 46 0.24 3.54 -4.18
C THR A 46 0.55 4.93 -4.74
N THR A 47 1.37 5.71 -4.04
CA THR A 47 1.82 7.04 -4.49
C THR A 47 2.65 6.94 -5.76
N GLN A 48 3.55 5.96 -5.85
CA GLN A 48 4.35 5.74 -7.06
C GLN A 48 3.47 5.33 -8.25
N LEU A 49 2.49 4.43 -8.03
CA LEU A 49 1.53 4.07 -9.07
C LEU A 49 0.75 5.30 -9.55
N TRP A 50 0.29 6.14 -8.62
CA TRP A 50 -0.46 7.36 -8.96
C TRP A 50 0.40 8.39 -9.69
N SER A 51 1.70 8.49 -9.33
CA SER A 51 2.67 9.32 -10.06
C SER A 51 2.96 8.79 -11.46
N ASN A 52 2.99 7.47 -11.64
CA ASN A 52 3.28 6.84 -12.93
C ASN A 52 2.08 6.90 -13.88
N ASP A 53 0.85 6.73 -13.35
CA ASP A 53 -0.41 6.91 -14.08
C ASP A 53 -0.51 8.35 -14.64
N LYS A 54 -0.10 9.35 -13.84
CA LYS A 54 -0.02 10.77 -14.27
C LYS A 54 1.01 11.04 -15.38
N LEU A 55 2.08 10.25 -15.45
CA LEU A 55 3.10 10.37 -16.51
C LEU A 55 2.58 9.74 -17.82
N GLU A 56 1.94 8.57 -17.74
CA GLU A 56 1.33 7.90 -18.91
C GLU A 56 0.19 8.72 -19.55
N ASP A 57 -0.60 9.46 -18.76
CA ASP A 57 -1.65 10.33 -19.30
C ASP A 57 -1.10 11.61 -19.94
N LYS A 58 0.00 12.17 -19.42
CA LYS A 58 0.66 13.35 -20.02
C LYS A 58 1.30 13.08 -21.37
N GLU A 59 1.88 11.90 -21.57
CA GLU A 59 2.49 11.52 -22.86
C GLU A 59 1.46 11.26 -23.98
N LYS A 60 0.18 11.09 -23.63
CA LYS A 60 -0.91 10.90 -24.61
C LYS A 60 -1.63 12.18 -25.00
N GLU A 61 -1.51 13.26 -24.21
CA GLU A 61 -2.05 14.58 -24.58
C GLU A 61 -1.12 15.38 -25.50
N ASP A 62 0.17 15.02 -25.57
CA ASP A 62 1.21 15.72 -26.34
C ASP A 62 1.51 15.07 -27.73
N ASN A 63 0.67 14.14 -28.20
CA ASN A 63 0.84 13.41 -29.47
C ASN A 63 -0.38 13.54 -30.39
#